data_AF-H0GVG1-F1
#
_entry.id   AF-H0GVG1-F1
#
_cell.length_a   1.000
_cell.length_b   1.000
_cell.length_c   1.000
_cell.angle_alpha   90.00
_cell.angle_beta   90.00
_cell.angle_gamma   90.00
#
_symmetry.space_group_name_H-M   'P 1'
#
loop_
_entity.id
_entity.type
_entity.pdbx_description
1 polymer ?
#
loop_
_entity_poly.entity_id
_entity_poly.type
_entity_poly.pdbx_seq_one_letter_code
_entity_poly.pdbx_strand_id
1 'polypeptide(L)'
;MAKLQGKRSNALGSSLEMSQIMDAGANKIKRRIRDLERLLRKKKDILPSTVIIEKERNLQALRLELQNNELKNKIKANAKKYHMVRFFEKKKALRKYNKLLEKIK
;
A
#
# COMPACT_ATOMS: atom_id res chain seq x y z
N MET A 1 -32.53 -17.85 -19.12
CA MET A 1 -32.07 -16.45 -19.20
C MET A 1 -30.58 -16.38 -18.88
N ALA A 2 -29.71 -16.29 -19.89
CA ALA A 2 -28.27 -16.19 -19.69
C ALA A 2 -27.90 -14.74 -19.29
N LYS A 3 -27.29 -14.55 -18.11
CA LYS A 3 -26.73 -13.27 -17.71
C LYS A 3 -25.50 -12.98 -18.59
N LEU A 4 -25.67 -12.11 -19.58
CA LEU A 4 -24.57 -11.41 -20.24
C LEU A 4 -23.81 -10.60 -19.17
N GLN A 5 -22.75 -11.19 -18.62
CA GLN A 5 -21.78 -10.43 -17.84
C GLN A 5 -21.04 -9.51 -18.81
N GLY A 6 -21.55 -8.28 -18.94
CA GLY A 6 -20.91 -7.24 -19.73
C GLY A 6 -19.47 -7.07 -19.29
N LYS A 7 -18.54 -7.29 -20.22
CA LYS A 7 -17.16 -6.81 -20.10
C LYS A 7 -17.23 -5.30 -19.87
N ARG A 8 -17.05 -4.87 -18.62
CA ARG A 8 -16.81 -3.45 -18.33
C ARG A 8 -15.54 -3.07 -19.06
N SER A 9 -15.69 -2.36 -20.17
CA SER A 9 -14.60 -1.65 -20.82
C SER A 9 -14.09 -0.62 -19.80
N ASN A 10 -12.96 -0.90 -19.17
CA ASN A 10 -12.21 0.11 -18.44
C ASN A 10 -11.66 1.11 -19.47
N ALA A 11 -12.48 2.08 -19.85
CA ALA A 11 -12.08 3.24 -20.64
C ALA A 11 -11.54 4.35 -19.73
N LEU A 12 -10.74 3.99 -18.72
CA LEU A 12 -10.04 4.97 -17.90
C LEU A 12 -8.66 5.18 -18.52
N GLY A 13 -8.30 6.43 -18.77
CA GLY A 13 -6.97 6.78 -19.30
C GLY A 13 -5.85 6.21 -18.40
N SER A 14 -4.71 5.87 -19.00
CA SER A 14 -3.64 5.12 -18.31
C SER A 14 -3.15 5.79 -17.02
N SER A 15 -3.17 7.13 -16.98
CA SER A 15 -2.77 7.93 -15.81
C SER A 15 -3.75 7.81 -14.64
N LEU A 16 -5.06 7.77 -14.91
CA LEU A 16 -6.08 7.65 -13.86
C LEU A 16 -6.14 6.22 -13.32
N GLU A 17 -5.91 5.21 -14.18
CA GLU A 17 -5.75 3.84 -13.69
C GLU A 17 -4.53 3.71 -12.77
N MET A 18 -3.43 4.40 -13.07
CA MET A 18 -2.22 4.32 -12.24
C MET A 18 -2.46 4.90 -10.84
N SER A 19 -3.09 6.08 -10.72
CA SER A 19 -3.40 6.67 -9.42
C SER A 19 -4.32 5.77 -8.58
N GLN A 20 -5.36 5.22 -9.20
CA GLN A 20 -6.27 4.28 -8.54
C GLN A 20 -5.57 3.00 -8.07
N ILE A 21 -4.54 2.53 -8.79
CA ILE A 21 -3.77 1.35 -8.40
C ILE A 21 -2.81 1.67 -7.25
N MET A 22 -2.22 2.87 -7.21
CA MET A 22 -1.36 3.28 -6.09
C MET A 22 -2.14 3.38 -4.78
N ASP A 23 -3.37 3.90 -4.83
CA ASP A 23 -4.25 3.98 -3.66
C ASP A 23 -4.99 2.67 -3.36
N ALA A 24 -4.80 1.64 -4.19
CA ALA A 24 -5.46 0.36 -4.02
C ALA A 24 -4.82 -0.49 -2.91
N GLY A 25 -5.58 -1.48 -2.43
CA GLY A 25 -5.05 -2.48 -1.49
C GLY A 25 -3.92 -3.32 -2.09
N ALA A 26 -3.03 -3.83 -1.23
CA ALA A 26 -1.82 -4.58 -1.59
C ALA A 26 -2.04 -5.69 -2.65
N ASN A 27 -3.18 -6.36 -2.65
CA ASN A 27 -3.50 -7.41 -3.63
C ASN A 27 -3.62 -6.89 -5.07
N LYS A 28 -4.16 -5.68 -5.26
CA LYS A 28 -4.28 -5.05 -6.59
C LYS A 28 -2.90 -4.61 -7.09
N ILE A 29 -2.08 -4.03 -6.22
CA ILE A 29 -0.68 -3.68 -6.51
C ILE A 29 0.12 -4.93 -6.92
N LYS A 30 0.04 -6.02 -6.14
CA LYS A 30 0.70 -7.31 -6.45
C LYS A 30 0.25 -7.90 -7.79
N ARG A 31 -1.03 -7.76 -8.16
CA ARG A 31 -1.53 -8.21 -9.46
C ARG A 31 -0.88 -7.39 -10.58
N ARG A 32 -0.88 -6.06 -10.46
CA ARG A 32 -0.31 -5.18 -11.50
C ARG A 32 1.19 -5.38 -11.69
N ILE A 33 1.95 -5.57 -10.62
CA ILE A 33 3.38 -5.92 -10.67
C ILE A 33 3.59 -7.16 -11.51
N ARG A 34 2.87 -8.26 -11.22
CA ARG A 34 2.98 -9.52 -11.98
C ARG A 34 2.63 -9.34 -13.45
N ASP A 35 1.60 -8.56 -13.76
CA ASP A 35 1.18 -8.32 -15.13
C ASP A 35 2.23 -7.51 -15.92
N LEU A 36 2.82 -6.49 -15.30
CA LEU A 36 3.91 -5.71 -15.89
C LEU A 36 5.18 -6.53 -16.08
N GLU A 37 5.56 -7.36 -15.10
CA GLU A 37 6.70 -8.27 -15.21
C GLU A 37 6.50 -9.27 -16.35
N ARG A 38 5.29 -9.84 -16.47
CA ARG A 38 4.94 -10.74 -17.57
C ARG A 38 4.99 -10.03 -18.92
N LEU A 39 4.52 -8.79 -19.01
CA LEU A 39 4.56 -7.99 -20.22
C LEU A 39 6.02 -7.74 -20.66
N LEU A 40 6.85 -7.26 -19.74
CA LEU A 40 8.26 -6.99 -20.00
C LEU A 40 9.03 -8.25 -20.40
N ARG A 41 8.73 -9.41 -19.79
CA ARG A 41 9.35 -10.68 -20.18
C ARG A 41 8.93 -11.18 -21.56
N LYS A 42 7.68 -10.95 -21.97
CA LYS A 42 7.13 -11.51 -23.22
C LYS A 42 7.29 -10.63 -24.44
N LYS A 43 7.29 -9.30 -24.26
CA LYS A 43 7.21 -8.34 -25.37
C LYS A 43 8.43 -7.41 -25.43
N LYS A 44 9.54 -7.79 -24.81
CA LYS A 44 10.76 -6.97 -24.79
C LYS A 44 11.27 -6.65 -26.19
N ASP A 45 11.22 -7.64 -27.08
CA ASP A 45 11.81 -7.51 -28.43
C ASP A 45 10.88 -6.81 -29.42
N ILE A 46 9.59 -6.67 -29.07
CA ILE A 46 8.53 -6.10 -29.93
C ILE A 46 8.25 -4.64 -29.54
N LEU A 47 8.42 -4.28 -28.26
CA LEU A 47 8.07 -2.96 -27.76
C LEU A 47 9.17 -1.93 -28.06
N PRO A 48 8.80 -0.67 -28.37
CA PRO A 48 9.77 0.41 -28.46
C PRO A 48 10.50 0.64 -27.14
N SER A 49 11.80 0.98 -27.22
CA SER A 49 12.65 1.22 -26.05
C SER A 49 12.06 2.23 -25.06
N THR A 50 11.48 3.33 -25.55
CA THR A 50 10.81 4.34 -24.72
C THR A 50 9.72 3.74 -23.83
N VAL A 51 8.88 2.88 -24.40
CA VAL A 51 7.77 2.23 -23.68
C VAL A 51 8.31 1.25 -22.64
N ILE A 52 9.37 0.51 -22.96
CA ILE A 52 10.01 -0.42 -22.02
C ILE A 52 10.49 0.33 -20.78
N ILE A 53 11.24 1.42 -20.97
CA ILE A 53 11.77 2.25 -19.89
C ILE A 53 10.63 2.79 -19.01
N GLU A 54 9.54 3.27 -19.62
CA GLU A 54 8.36 3.71 -18.87
C GLU A 54 7.74 2.58 -18.04
N LYS A 55 7.59 1.38 -18.60
CA LYS A 55 7.03 0.23 -17.85
C LYS A 55 7.95 -0.23 -16.73
N GLU A 56 9.27 -0.18 -16.92
CA GLU A 56 10.25 -0.47 -15.88
C GLU A 56 10.19 0.54 -14.73
N ARG A 57 10.09 1.84 -15.04
CA ARG A 57 9.87 2.90 -14.03
C ARG A 57 8.58 2.66 -13.24
N ASN A 58 7.49 2.35 -13.96
CA ASN A 58 6.20 2.03 -13.32
C ASN A 58 6.28 0.80 -12.41
N LEU A 59 7.03 -0.23 -12.84
CA LEU A 59 7.25 -1.43 -12.04
C LEU A 59 8.00 -1.11 -10.74
N GLN A 60 9.05 -0.28 -10.82
CA GLN A 60 9.80 0.17 -9.64
C GLN A 60 8.90 0.97 -8.68
N ALA A 61 8.12 1.91 -9.19
CA ALA A 61 7.18 2.69 -8.38
C ALA A 61 6.17 1.80 -7.66
N LEU A 62 5.59 0.82 -8.35
CA LEU A 62 4.64 -0.13 -7.75
C LEU A 62 5.27 -1.01 -6.66
N ARG A 63 6.55 -1.40 -6.82
CA ARG A 63 7.27 -2.17 -5.80
C ARG A 63 7.50 -1.34 -4.53
N LEU A 64 7.83 -0.05 -4.68
CA LEU A 64 7.94 0.88 -3.56
C LEU A 64 6.60 1.02 -2.83
N GLU A 65 5.51 1.23 -3.57
CA GLU A 65 4.18 1.34 -2.96
C GLU A 65 3.75 0.06 -2.24
N LEU A 66 4.13 -1.10 -2.77
CA LEU A 66 3.87 -2.36 -2.10
C LEU A 66 4.57 -2.44 -0.74
N GLN A 67 5.84 -2.05 -0.68
CA GLN A 67 6.61 -2.00 0.56
C GLN A 67 5.99 -1.03 1.57
N ASN A 68 5.56 0.16 1.11
CA ASN A 68 4.86 1.14 1.94
C ASN A 68 3.56 0.55 2.51
N ASN A 69 2.77 -0.17 1.70
CA ASN A 69 1.55 -0.84 2.13
C ASN A 69 1.83 -1.90 3.21
N GLU A 70 2.85 -2.72 3.01
CA GLU A 70 3.24 -3.76 3.96
C GLU A 70 3.75 -3.16 5.28
N LEU A 71 4.51 -2.06 5.23
CA LEU A 71 4.93 -1.30 6.40
C LEU A 71 3.73 -0.71 7.15
N LYS A 72 2.78 -0.09 6.45
CA LYS A 72 1.52 0.40 7.04
C LYS A 72 0.76 -0.71 7.76
N ASN A 73 0.71 -1.91 7.17
CA ASN A 73 0.05 -3.07 7.80
C ASN A 73 0.79 -3.56 9.06
N LYS A 74 2.12 -3.61 9.04
CA LYS A 74 2.94 -3.92 10.22
C LYS A 74 2.73 -2.90 11.34
N ILE A 75 2.71 -1.62 11.02
CA ILE A 75 2.44 -0.54 11.98
C ILE A 75 1.06 -0.75 12.61
N LYS A 76 0.02 -1.01 11.82
CA LYS A 76 -1.34 -1.27 12.33
C LYS A 76 -1.38 -2.49 13.26
N ALA A 77 -0.70 -3.58 12.90
CA ALA A 77 -0.63 -4.79 13.72
C ALA A 77 0.06 -4.51 15.07
N ASN A 78 1.20 -3.82 15.04
CA ASN A 78 1.94 -3.44 16.25
C ASN A 78 1.14 -2.46 17.11
N ALA A 79 0.48 -1.48 16.51
CA ALA A 79 -0.38 -0.54 17.24
C ALA A 79 -1.48 -1.27 18.00
N LYS A 80 -2.14 -2.26 17.38
CA LYS A 80 -3.14 -3.11 18.05
C LYS A 80 -2.52 -3.94 19.16
N LYS A 81 -1.41 -4.64 18.88
CA LYS A 81 -0.71 -5.52 19.84
C LYS A 81 -0.30 -4.76 21.11
N TYR A 82 0.25 -3.57 20.96
CA TYR A 82 0.79 -2.78 22.08
C TYR A 82 -0.16 -1.70 22.59
N HIS A 83 -1.40 -1.62 22.08
CA HIS A 83 -2.37 -0.60 22.47
C HIS A 83 -2.58 -0.58 24.00
N MET A 84 -2.84 -1.75 24.59
CA MET A 84 -3.13 -1.83 26.03
C MET A 84 -1.88 -1.65 26.88
N VAL A 85 -0.73 -2.19 26.49
CA VAL A 85 0.54 -1.97 27.19
C VAL A 85 0.86 -0.47 27.24
N ARG A 86 0.80 0.22 26.09
CA ARG A 86 1.02 1.67 26.02
C ARG A 86 -0.01 2.45 26.83
N PHE A 87 -1.28 2.06 26.79
CA PHE A 87 -2.34 2.71 27.56
C PHE A 87 -2.09 2.61 29.08
N PHE A 88 -1.77 1.43 29.59
CA PHE A 88 -1.53 1.24 31.02
C PHE A 88 -0.25 1.90 31.49
N GLU A 89 0.83 1.83 30.72
CA GLU A 89 2.07 2.53 31.05
C GLU A 89 1.88 4.05 31.03
N LYS A 90 1.16 4.60 30.04
CA LYS A 90 0.78 6.02 30.02
C LYS A 90 -0.03 6.39 31.26
N LYS A 91 -1.06 5.60 31.61
CA LYS A 91 -1.89 5.84 32.80
C LYS A 91 -1.07 5.77 34.09
N LYS A 92 -0.13 4.83 34.19
CA LYS A 92 0.77 4.67 35.34
C LYS A 92 1.72 5.85 35.48
N ALA A 93 2.34 6.28 34.38
CA ALA A 93 3.22 7.45 34.34
C ALA A 93 2.49 8.73 34.78
N LEU A 94 1.29 8.97 34.23
CA LEU A 94 0.46 10.11 34.61
C LEU A 94 0.10 10.12 36.10
N ARG A 95 -0.28 8.96 36.67
CA ARG A 95 -0.55 8.87 38.12
C ARG A 95 0.67 9.23 38.96
N LYS A 96 1.86 8.74 38.59
CA LYS A 96 3.11 9.06 39.30
C LYS A 96 3.44 10.54 39.19
N TYR A 97 3.30 11.12 38.00
CA TYR A 97 3.52 12.54 37.76
C TYR A 97 2.59 13.41 38.61
N ASN A 98 1.28 13.16 38.59
CA ASN A 98 0.30 13.93 39.37
C ASN A 98 0.59 13.83 40.87
N LYS A 99 0.94 12.63 41.38
CA LYS A 99 1.27 12.44 42.80
C LYS A 99 2.52 13.22 43.23
N LEU A 100 3.52 13.36 42.35
CA LEU A 100 4.70 14.18 42.63
C LEU A 100 4.36 15.67 42.60
N LEU A 101 3.54 16.09 41.64
CA LEU A 101 3.11 17.47 41.50
C LEU A 101 2.27 17.94 42.70
N GLU A 102 1.41 17.08 43.24
CA GLU A 102 0.67 17.35 44.48
C GLU A 102 1.57 17.48 45.72
N LYS A 103 2.71 16.77 45.77
CA LYS A 103 3.63 16.82 46.93
C LYS A 103 4.56 18.03 46.93
N ILE A 104 4.80 18.62 45.76
CA ILE A 104 5.65 19.80 45.59
C ILE A 104 4.84 21.07 45.89
N LYS A 105 3.51 20.99 45.75
CA LYS A 105 2.56 22.05 46.05
C LYS A 105 2.28 22.13 47.54
#